data_AF-A0A1C4Y199-F1
#
_entry.id   AF-A0A1C4Y199-F1
#
_cell.length_a   1.000
_cell.length_b   1.000
_cell.length_c   1.000
_cell.angle_alpha   90.00
_cell.angle_beta   90.00
_cell.angle_gamma   90.00
#
_symmetry.space_group_name_H-M   'P 1'
#
loop_
_entity.id
_entity.type
_entity.pdbx_description
1 polymer ?
#
loop_
_entity_poly.entity_id
_entity_poly.type
_entity_poly.pdbx_seq_one_letter_code
_entity_poly.pdbx_strand_id
1 'polypeptide(L)'
;MAAGSTSTGTRASNGRSAKGSTGAARRPDGPPFRKPRWPKAYAFALVTGALFLLSWVGQFFFQLAVESNEASQHGQSFAWSEFLPQFFASTLENWQSEFLQLVWQAAGLALFYYWGSSQSRESDERIEAKLDALLRDRNLDPENP
;
A
#
# COMPACT_ATOMS: atom_id res chain seq x y z
N MET A 1 -87.47 -19.93 -18.38
CA MET A 1 -87.22 -20.93 -17.32
C MET A 1 -85.95 -21.70 -17.69
N ALA A 2 -84.88 -21.51 -16.92
CA ALA A 2 -83.56 -22.10 -17.16
C ALA A 2 -83.37 -23.36 -16.30
N ALA A 3 -82.84 -24.42 -16.90
CA ALA A 3 -82.44 -25.65 -16.25
C ALA A 3 -80.97 -25.58 -15.82
N GLY A 4 -80.60 -26.23 -14.72
CA GLY A 4 -79.20 -26.42 -14.35
C GLY A 4 -78.96 -26.72 -12.87
N SER A 5 -79.21 -27.97 -12.49
CA SER A 5 -78.82 -28.61 -11.22
C SER A 5 -77.29 -28.64 -11.02
N THR A 6 -76.77 -28.49 -9.79
CA THR A 6 -75.98 -29.54 -9.10
C THR A 6 -75.57 -29.18 -7.67
N SER A 7 -75.37 -30.25 -6.90
CA SER A 7 -75.18 -30.35 -5.45
C SER A 7 -73.72 -30.25 -4.98
N THR A 8 -73.57 -29.97 -3.67
CA THR A 8 -72.59 -30.56 -2.73
C THR A 8 -71.11 -30.15 -2.81
N GLY A 9 -70.55 -29.79 -1.65
CA GLY A 9 -69.15 -30.10 -1.35
C GLY A 9 -68.38 -29.08 -0.51
N THR A 10 -68.55 -29.13 0.81
CA THR A 10 -67.66 -28.49 1.78
C THR A 10 -66.25 -29.10 1.68
N ARG A 11 -65.22 -28.30 1.42
CA ARG A 11 -63.81 -28.73 1.54
C ARG A 11 -63.00 -27.70 2.30
N ALA A 12 -62.49 -28.13 3.45
CA ALA A 12 -61.54 -27.41 4.29
C ALA A 12 -60.24 -27.13 3.52
N SER A 13 -59.74 -25.89 3.57
CA SER A 13 -58.41 -25.51 3.11
C SER A 13 -57.49 -25.27 4.31
N ASN A 14 -56.54 -26.19 4.47
CA ASN A 14 -55.50 -26.18 5.47
C ASN A 14 -54.40 -25.19 5.04
N GLY A 15 -54.40 -23.99 5.64
CA GLY A 15 -53.42 -22.93 5.41
C GLY A 15 -52.16 -23.14 6.25
N ARG A 16 -51.06 -23.42 5.55
CA ARG A 16 -49.71 -23.75 6.04
C ARG A 16 -49.15 -22.65 6.95
N SER A 17 -48.68 -23.05 8.14
CA SER A 17 -48.01 -22.22 9.14
C SER A 17 -46.73 -21.58 8.58
N ALA A 18 -46.71 -20.24 8.48
CA ALA A 18 -45.53 -19.45 8.15
C ALA A 18 -44.83 -19.02 9.44
N LYS A 19 -43.65 -19.60 9.67
CA LYS A 19 -42.71 -19.30 10.74
C LYS A 19 -42.17 -17.87 10.56
N GLY A 20 -42.76 -16.91 11.28
CA GLY A 20 -42.27 -15.54 11.40
C GLY A 20 -41.17 -15.45 12.47
N SER A 21 -39.98 -15.06 12.04
CA SER A 21 -38.73 -15.02 12.78
C SER A 21 -38.70 -14.03 13.94
N THR A 22 -38.35 -14.58 15.10
CA THR A 22 -37.55 -14.06 16.21
C THR A 22 -36.91 -12.66 16.06
N GLY A 23 -37.23 -11.78 17.02
CA GLY A 23 -36.29 -10.90 17.73
C GLY A 23 -35.35 -10.00 16.92
N ALA A 24 -35.83 -8.80 16.55
CA ALA A 24 -34.96 -7.70 16.14
C ALA A 24 -34.40 -6.98 17.38
N ALA A 25 -33.32 -7.52 17.95
CA ALA A 25 -32.47 -6.78 18.88
C ALA A 25 -31.80 -5.63 18.12
N ARG A 26 -32.18 -4.38 18.43
CA ARG A 26 -31.56 -3.17 17.89
C ARG A 26 -30.08 -3.16 18.31
N ARG A 27 -29.18 -3.39 17.36
CA ARG A 27 -27.73 -3.26 17.58
C ARG A 27 -27.40 -1.78 17.85
N PRO A 28 -26.50 -1.45 18.79
CA PRO A 28 -26.01 -0.09 18.92
C PRO A 28 -25.07 0.20 17.75
N ASP A 29 -25.50 1.05 16.83
CA ASP A 29 -24.68 1.55 15.72
C ASP A 29 -23.63 2.53 16.27
N GLY A 30 -22.52 1.99 16.76
CA GLY A 30 -21.30 2.74 17.02
C GLY A 30 -20.42 2.78 15.76
N PRO A 31 -19.68 3.87 15.50
CA PRO A 31 -18.87 3.97 14.30
C PRO A 31 -17.85 2.81 14.23
N PRO A 32 -17.69 2.14 13.06
CA PRO A 32 -16.94 0.89 12.92
C PRO A 32 -15.44 1.00 13.18
N PHE A 33 -14.90 2.21 13.33
CA PHE A 33 -13.46 2.43 13.47
C PHE A 33 -13.17 3.34 14.67
N ARG A 34 -12.75 2.74 15.79
CA ARG A 34 -12.03 3.49 16.82
C ARG A 34 -10.68 3.90 16.22
N LYS A 35 -10.46 5.20 16.04
CA LYS A 35 -9.15 5.72 15.59
C LYS A 35 -8.05 5.13 16.49
N PRO A 36 -7.04 4.46 15.92
CA PRO A 36 -5.94 3.93 16.73
C PRO A 36 -5.30 5.08 17.51
N ARG A 37 -4.90 4.81 18.76
CA ARG A 37 -4.19 5.80 19.59
C ARG A 37 -2.95 6.26 18.83
N TRP A 38 -2.68 7.57 18.84
CA TRP A 38 -1.58 8.23 18.11
C TRP A 38 -0.25 7.44 18.13
N PRO A 39 0.22 6.87 19.25
CA PRO A 39 1.46 6.09 19.28
C PRO A 39 1.43 4.81 18.43
N LYS A 40 0.26 4.18 18.26
CA LYS A 40 0.10 2.99 17.39
C LYS A 40 -0.01 3.38 15.92
N ALA A 41 -0.54 4.56 15.61
CA ALA A 41 -0.61 5.07 14.25
C ALA A 41 0.79 5.47 13.70
N TYR A 42 1.67 5.95 14.58
CA TYR A 42 3.04 6.36 14.24
C TYR A 42 4.12 5.44 14.81
N ALA A 43 3.75 4.23 15.26
CA ALA A 43 4.69 3.30 15.91
C ALA A 43 5.91 3.02 15.04
N PHE A 44 5.71 2.82 13.73
CA PHE A 44 6.79 2.62 12.78
C PHE A 44 7.75 3.82 12.73
N ALA A 45 7.23 5.04 12.58
CA ALA A 45 8.04 6.25 12.56
C ALA A 45 8.79 6.48 13.88
N LEU A 46 8.17 6.17 15.02
CA LEU A 46 8.79 6.29 16.34
C LEU A 46 9.93 5.27 16.54
N VAL A 47 9.70 4.00 16.20
CA VAL A 47 10.72 2.95 16.33
C VAL A 47 11.88 3.21 15.38
N THR A 48 11.60 3.49 14.11
CA THR A 48 12.62 3.82 13.11
C THR A 48 13.38 5.09 13.49
N GLY A 49 12.69 6.13 13.97
CA GLY A 49 13.31 7.36 14.46
C GLY A 49 14.19 7.12 15.68
N ALA A 50 13.78 6.26 16.62
CA ALA A 50 14.58 5.89 17.77
C ALA A 50 15.85 5.13 17.38
N LEU A 51 15.73 4.14 16.49
CA LEU A 51 16.88 3.40 15.96
C LEU A 51 17.84 4.32 15.19
N PHE A 52 17.29 5.22 14.37
CA PHE A 52 18.07 6.22 13.65
C PHE A 52 18.85 7.15 14.59
N LEU A 53 18.19 7.69 15.62
CA LEU A 53 18.85 8.55 16.61
C LEU A 53 19.93 7.78 17.37
N LEU A 54 19.67 6.52 17.75
CA LEU A 54 20.66 5.68 18.41
C LEU A 54 21.89 5.43 17.52
N SER A 55 21.69 5.12 16.24
CA SER A 55 22.80 4.97 15.30
C SER A 55 23.55 6.27 15.06
N TRP A 56 22.83 7.40 14.95
CA TRP A 56 23.43 8.71 14.69
C TRP A 56 24.27 9.20 15.89
N VAL A 57 23.78 8.98 17.11
CA VAL A 57 24.56 9.21 18.35
C VAL A 57 25.77 8.29 18.42
N GLY A 58 25.62 7.02 18.03
CA GLY A 58 26.76 6.10 17.91
C GLY A 58 27.83 6.64 16.97
N GLN A 59 27.44 7.04 15.75
CA GLN A 59 28.33 7.65 14.75
C GLN A 59 29.04 8.88 15.32
N PHE A 60 28.31 9.77 16.00
CA PHE A 60 28.87 10.95 16.65
C PHE A 60 30.00 10.59 17.62
N PHE A 61 29.78 9.62 18.50
CA PHE A 61 30.80 9.18 19.46
C PHE A 61 31.99 8.52 18.80
N PHE A 62 31.79 7.71 17.75
CA PHE A 62 32.88 7.11 16.99
C PHE A 62 33.74 8.18 16.31
N GLN A 63 33.13 9.15 15.63
CA GLN A 63 33.86 10.25 15.00
C GLN A 63 34.60 11.09 16.04
N LEU A 64 33.95 11.42 17.17
CA LEU A 64 34.58 12.15 18.27
C LEU A 64 35.80 11.42 18.83
N ALA A 65 35.71 10.09 19.01
CA ALA A 65 36.81 9.28 19.49
C ALA A 65 37.99 9.26 18.50
N VAL A 66 37.72 9.18 17.20
CA VAL A 66 38.76 9.23 16.16
C VAL A 66 39.46 10.58 16.14
N GLU A 67 38.69 11.66 16.04
CA GLU A 67 39.20 13.04 15.93
C GLU A 67 39.98 13.47 17.18
N SER A 68 39.48 13.11 18.37
CA SER A 68 40.20 13.40 19.62
C SER A 68 41.51 12.61 19.76
N ASN A 69 41.53 11.36 19.27
CA ASN A 69 42.74 10.54 19.24
C ASN A 69 43.76 11.06 18.22
N GLU A 70 43.30 11.47 17.03
CA GLU A 70 44.17 12.09 16.02
C GLU A 70 44.75 13.42 16.49
N ALA A 71 43.94 14.30 17.10
CA ALA A 71 44.44 15.55 17.67
C ALA A 71 45.54 15.28 18.72
N SER A 72 45.31 14.29 19.59
CA SER A 72 46.30 13.88 20.60
C SER A 72 47.60 13.34 19.99
N GLN A 73 47.51 12.55 18.92
CA GLN A 73 48.68 12.01 18.20
C GLN A 73 49.49 13.10 17.49
N HIS A 74 48.83 14.15 17.00
CA HIS A 74 49.47 15.29 16.36
C HIS A 74 49.89 16.39 17.34
N GLY A 75 49.69 16.19 18.65
CA GLY A 75 50.01 17.18 19.69
C GLY A 75 49.13 18.43 19.65
N GLN A 76 47.95 18.35 19.03
CA GLN A 76 46.98 19.42 18.90
C GLN A 76 45.87 19.28 19.94
N SER A 77 45.27 20.41 20.33
CA SER A 77 44.08 20.41 21.18
C SER A 77 42.83 20.18 20.34
N PHE A 78 41.93 19.30 20.80
CA PHE A 78 40.65 19.07 20.14
C PHE A 78 39.81 20.36 20.05
N ALA A 79 39.36 20.69 18.83
CA ALA A 79 38.60 21.90 18.54
C ALA A 79 37.15 21.57 18.14
N TRP A 80 36.20 21.89 19.02
CA TRP A 80 34.76 21.72 18.75
C TRP A 80 34.27 22.51 17.53
N SER A 81 34.90 23.66 17.25
CA SER A 81 34.59 24.54 16.12
C SER A 81 34.91 23.90 14.76
N GLU A 82 35.80 22.92 14.73
CA GLU A 82 36.18 22.18 13.51
C GLU A 82 35.39 20.88 13.43
N PHE A 83 35.24 20.19 14.57
CA PHE A 83 34.54 18.91 14.66
C PHE A 83 33.05 18.98 14.27
N LEU A 84 32.29 19.94 14.81
CA LEU A 84 30.84 19.99 14.57
C LEU A 84 30.51 20.22 13.08
N PRO A 85 31.08 21.23 12.40
CA PRO A 85 30.89 21.39 10.96
C PRO A 85 31.30 20.16 10.17
N GLN A 86 32.43 19.53 10.51
CA GLN A 86 32.92 18.34 9.83
C GLN A 86 32.00 17.13 10.01
N PHE A 87 31.47 16.91 11.23
CA PHE A 87 30.49 15.87 11.52
C PHE A 87 29.18 16.05 10.74
N PHE A 88 28.67 17.29 10.69
CA PHE A 88 27.46 17.57 9.90
C PHE A 88 27.74 17.47 8.40
N ALA A 89 28.89 17.94 7.92
CA ALA A 89 29.30 17.82 6.53
C ALA A 89 29.38 16.35 6.12
N SER A 90 30.10 15.50 6.86
CA SER A 90 30.19 14.07 6.56
C SER A 90 28.83 13.37 6.57
N THR A 91 27.97 13.72 7.53
CA THR A 91 26.60 13.19 7.61
C THR A 91 25.75 13.63 6.41
N LEU A 92 25.82 14.92 6.04
CA LEU A 92 25.05 15.48 4.94
C LEU A 92 25.57 15.07 3.57
N GLU A 93 26.88 14.83 3.41
CA GLU A 93 27.47 14.26 2.20
C GLU A 93 27.01 12.82 1.99
N ASN A 94 27.01 12.02 3.05
CA ASN A 94 26.44 10.66 2.99
C ASN A 94 24.95 10.71 2.65
N TRP A 95 24.21 11.65 3.22
CA TRP A 95 22.80 11.83 2.87
C TRP A 95 22.66 12.27 1.40
N GLN A 96 23.45 13.25 0.96
CA GLN A 96 23.41 13.77 -0.41
C GLN A 96 23.61 12.65 -1.44
N SER A 97 24.62 11.80 -1.25
CA SER A 97 24.91 10.70 -2.20
C SER A 97 23.77 9.68 -2.24
N GLU A 98 23.22 9.31 -1.08
CA GLU A 98 22.10 8.37 -0.98
C GLU A 98 20.83 8.94 -1.63
N PHE A 99 20.51 10.23 -1.44
CA PHE A 99 19.38 10.87 -2.14
C PHE A 99 19.60 10.89 -3.64
N LEU A 100 20.80 11.24 -4.09
CA LEU A 100 21.11 11.26 -5.51
C LEU A 100 20.99 9.85 -6.12
N GLN A 101 21.45 8.83 -5.40
CA GLN A 101 21.30 7.43 -5.78
C GLN A 101 19.83 7.04 -5.88
N LEU A 102 19.01 7.32 -4.86
CA LEU A 102 17.58 7.00 -4.86
C LEU A 102 16.83 7.72 -5.97
N VAL A 103 17.12 9.00 -6.20
CA VAL A 103 16.53 9.78 -7.30
C VAL A 103 16.93 9.19 -8.63
N TRP A 104 18.21 8.87 -8.82
CA TRP A 104 18.69 8.27 -10.07
C TRP A 104 18.07 6.90 -10.32
N GLN A 105 17.97 6.05 -9.30
CA GLN A 105 17.33 4.74 -9.39
C GLN A 105 15.84 4.87 -9.68
N ALA A 106 15.12 5.73 -8.98
CA ALA A 106 13.70 5.96 -9.20
C ALA A 106 13.42 6.56 -10.59
N ALA A 107 14.22 7.54 -11.02
CA ALA A 107 14.13 8.12 -12.35
C ALA A 107 14.46 7.11 -13.44
N GLY A 108 15.53 6.31 -13.27
CA GLY A 108 15.90 5.24 -14.18
C GLY A 108 14.79 4.19 -14.30
N LEU A 109 14.20 3.76 -13.18
CA LEU A 109 13.05 2.86 -13.17
C LEU A 109 11.81 3.49 -13.80
N ALA A 110 11.54 4.77 -13.56
CA ALA A 110 10.41 5.47 -14.17
C ALA A 110 10.57 5.60 -15.69
N LEU A 111 11.78 5.91 -16.17
CA LEU A 111 12.10 5.96 -17.60
C LEU A 111 12.03 4.58 -18.24
N PHE A 112 12.60 3.56 -17.59
CA PHE A 112 12.52 2.18 -18.06
C PHE A 112 11.08 1.67 -18.06
N TYR A 113 10.28 2.02 -17.06
CA TYR A 113 8.85 1.73 -17.03
C TYR A 113 8.12 2.46 -18.16
N TYR A 114 8.40 3.74 -18.40
CA TYR A 114 7.78 4.49 -19.49
C TYR A 114 8.07 3.84 -20.86
N TRP A 115 9.33 3.50 -21.12
CA TRP A 115 9.74 2.87 -22.39
C TRP A 115 9.31 1.39 -22.50
N GLY A 116 9.42 0.62 -21.41
CA GLY A 116 8.94 -0.75 -21.34
C GLY A 116 7.42 -0.84 -21.45
N SER A 117 6.69 0.13 -20.89
CA SER A 117 5.23 0.22 -21.00
C SER A 117 4.79 0.54 -22.42
N SER A 118 5.51 1.38 -23.18
CA SER A 118 5.18 1.60 -24.59
C SER A 118 5.39 0.34 -25.43
N GLN A 119 6.47 -0.42 -25.17
CA GLN A 119 6.67 -1.72 -25.81
C GLN A 119 5.63 -2.77 -25.38
N SER A 120 5.22 -2.81 -24.11
CA SER A 120 4.17 -3.72 -23.63
C SER A 120 2.83 -3.41 -24.26
N ARG A 121 2.45 -2.12 -24.37
CA ARG A 121 1.19 -1.68 -24.98
C ARG A 121 1.13 -2.04 -26.47
N GLU A 122 2.19 -1.78 -27.23
CA GLU A 122 2.25 -2.17 -28.65
C GLU A 122 2.14 -3.69 -28.82
N SER A 123 2.82 -4.45 -27.95
CA SER A 123 2.75 -5.92 -27.96
C SER A 123 1.35 -6.43 -27.62
N ASP A 124 0.69 -5.87 -26.59
CA ASP A 124 -0.65 -6.25 -26.17
C ASP A 124 -1.70 -5.93 -27.26
N GLU A 125 -1.66 -4.73 -27.85
CA GLU A 125 -2.55 -4.33 -28.96
C GLU A 125 -2.41 -5.28 -30.16
N ARG A 126 -1.17 -5.71 -30.47
CA ARG A 126 -0.90 -6.63 -31.56
C ARG A 126 -1.36 -8.06 -31.25
N ILE A 127 -1.36 -8.47 -29.97
CA ILE A 127 -1.90 -9.76 -29.53
C ILE A 127 -3.43 -9.74 -29.60
N GLU A 128 -4.08 -8.67 -29.13
CA GLU A 128 -5.53 -8.48 -29.18
C GLU A 128 -6.04 -8.51 -30.64
N ALA A 129 -5.38 -7.78 -31.54
CA ALA A 129 -5.73 -7.79 -32.96
C ALA A 129 -5.64 -9.19 -33.61
N LYS A 130 -4.68 -10.02 -33.18
CA LYS A 130 -4.57 -11.41 -33.63
C LYS A 130 -5.64 -12.31 -33.02
N LEU A 131 -5.99 -12.07 -31.76
CA LEU A 131 -7.02 -12.82 -31.05
C LEU A 131 -8.39 -12.56 -31.68
N ASP A 132 -8.71 -11.30 -31.98
CA ASP A 132 -9.94 -10.91 -32.68
C ASP A 132 -10.02 -11.50 -34.09
N ALA A 133 -8.90 -11.51 -34.83
CA ALA A 133 -8.86 -12.13 -36.15
C ALA A 133 -9.16 -13.65 -36.08
N LEU A 134 -8.67 -14.35 -35.05
CA LEU A 134 -8.95 -15.77 -34.82
C LEU A 134 -10.40 -16.03 -34.37
N LEU A 135 -10.95 -15.18 -33.51
CA LEU A 135 -12.33 -15.29 -33.05
C LEU A 135 -13.32 -15.08 -34.20
N ARG A 136 -13.02 -14.12 -35.09
CA ARG A 136 -13.81 -13.85 -36.29
C ARG A 136 -13.74 -14.99 -37.30
N ASP A 137 -12.55 -15.55 -37.56
CA ASP A 137 -12.37 -16.70 -38.46
C ASP A 137 -13.11 -17.96 -37.95
N ARG A 138 -13.13 -18.14 -36.62
CA ARG A 138 -13.87 -19.23 -35.96
C ARG A 138 -15.36 -18.95 -35.76
N ASN A 139 -15.86 -17.77 -36.15
CA ASN A 139 -17.23 -17.31 -35.95
C ASN A 139 -17.72 -17.45 -34.49
N LEU A 140 -16.83 -17.12 -33.54
CA LEU A 140 -17.06 -17.15 -32.09
C LEU A 140 -16.95 -15.72 -31.52
N ASP A 141 -17.57 -14.75 -32.20
CA ASP A 141 -17.55 -13.35 -31.78
C ASP A 141 -18.54 -13.14 -30.62
N PRO A 142 -18.12 -12.62 -29.45
CA PRO A 142 -19.03 -12.41 -28.32
C PRO A 142 -20.00 -11.24 -28.53
N GLU A 143 -19.75 -10.35 -29.49
CA GLU A 143 -20.61 -9.18 -29.80
C GLU A 143 -21.66 -9.44 -30.90
N ASN A 144 -21.60 -10.59 -31.58
CA ASN A 144 -22.66 -11.04 -32.49
C ASN A 144 -22.88 -12.55 -32.33
N PRO A 145 -23.88 -12.98 -31.52
CA PRO A 145 -24.07 -14.38 -31.11
C PRO A 145 -24.43 -15.33 -32.26
#